data_AF-T1EQS7-F1
#
_entry.id   AF-T1EQS7-F1
#
_cell.length_a   1.000
_cell.length_b   1.000
_cell.length_c   1.000
_cell.angle_alpha   90.00
_cell.angle_beta   90.00
_cell.angle_gamma   90.00
#
_symmetry.space_group_name_H-M   'P 1'
#
loop_
_entity.id
_entity.type
_entity.pdbx_description
1 polymer ?
#
loop_
_entity_poly.entity_id
_entity_poly.type
_entity_poly.pdbx_seq_one_letter_code
_entity_poly.pdbx_strand_id
1 'polypeptide(L)'
;MNNNNNNNSNLNIQSLELVGTESMSGASSTESTAVASASSSTAIKEYCENEFFVANCGNQSAIIITHALYGRMSIGKCLKNYQTGCAKDVKTQLERLCGGRSSCRVAVSGFIENATSVPCPVDLRSYLEAAYVCVDAQCTVYVTIKEKEPDGQFRHGCRVRQRENNMLISSAQLLEVSSSSLDSHKFIVKYEVVGCKDPELPSDGWMKRDDYQAVVGCSASPKEQIRITCNGTHWSHDTKTLCNMQTCKQQ
;
A
#
# COMPACT_ATOMS: atom_id res chain seq x y z
N MET A 1 -26.04 46.15 24.88
CA MET A 1 -26.73 46.13 23.58
C MET A 1 -26.15 44.99 22.75
N ASN A 2 -27.02 44.06 22.34
CA ASN A 2 -26.90 42.97 21.35
C ASN A 2 -25.71 41.99 21.35
N ASN A 3 -25.93 40.88 22.06
CA ASN A 3 -26.12 39.51 21.55
C ASN A 3 -25.88 39.23 20.03
N ASN A 4 -25.04 38.24 19.69
CA ASN A 4 -25.52 37.01 19.03
C ASN A 4 -24.47 35.88 18.98
N ASN A 5 -24.97 34.68 19.27
CA ASN A 5 -24.29 33.38 19.36
C ASN A 5 -24.31 32.60 18.03
N ASN A 6 -23.54 31.49 18.05
CA ASN A 6 -23.62 30.26 17.26
C ASN A 6 -22.89 30.20 15.92
N ASN A 7 -22.00 29.20 15.80
CA ASN A 7 -22.01 28.30 14.65
C ASN A 7 -21.52 26.89 15.06
N ASN A 8 -22.50 25.98 15.15
CA ASN A 8 -22.38 24.53 15.15
C ASN A 8 -21.98 24.07 13.74
N SER A 9 -20.89 23.33 13.58
CA SER A 9 -20.61 22.57 12.35
C SER A 9 -21.03 21.12 12.54
N ASN A 10 -22.35 20.90 12.45
CA ASN A 10 -22.93 19.60 12.11
C ASN A 10 -22.57 19.30 10.65
N LEU A 11 -21.75 18.26 10.41
CA LEU A 11 -21.59 17.71 9.07
C LEU A 11 -22.73 16.73 8.80
N ASN A 12 -23.71 17.26 8.07
CA ASN A 12 -24.90 16.58 7.58
C ASN A 12 -24.50 15.57 6.48
N ILE A 13 -24.66 14.28 6.75
CA ILE A 13 -24.53 13.24 5.73
C ILE A 13 -25.91 13.06 5.10
N GLN A 14 -26.17 13.78 4.00
CA GLN A 14 -27.28 13.47 3.12
C GLN A 14 -26.85 12.35 2.15
N SER A 15 -27.55 11.23 2.25
CA SER A 15 -27.52 10.12 1.32
C SER A 15 -27.86 10.64 -0.09
N LEU A 16 -26.91 10.58 -1.02
CA LEU A 16 -27.21 10.82 -2.43
C LEU A 16 -27.81 9.54 -3.04
N GLU A 17 -29.11 9.58 -3.30
CA GLU A 17 -29.79 8.68 -4.26
C GLU A 17 -29.63 9.28 -5.66
N LEU A 18 -29.12 8.50 -6.62
CA LEU A 18 -29.02 8.93 -8.03
C LEU A 18 -29.91 8.05 -8.91
N VAL A 19 -30.81 8.74 -9.60
CA VAL A 19 -31.78 8.27 -10.60
C VAL A 19 -31.04 7.94 -11.91
N GLY A 20 -31.33 6.77 -12.51
CA GLY A 20 -30.79 6.36 -13.81
C GLY A 20 -31.86 6.33 -14.89
N THR A 21 -31.60 6.98 -16.02
CA THR A 21 -32.37 6.86 -17.27
C THR A 21 -31.65 5.93 -18.25
N GLU A 22 -32.41 5.03 -18.87
CA GLU A 22 -31.96 4.00 -19.80
C GLU A 22 -31.68 4.54 -21.22
N SER A 23 -30.72 3.93 -21.92
CA SER A 23 -30.78 3.78 -23.38
C SER A 23 -29.89 2.62 -23.85
N MET A 24 -30.48 1.72 -24.63
CA MET A 24 -29.88 0.52 -25.24
C MET A 24 -29.32 0.80 -26.65
N SER A 25 -28.21 0.12 -26.99
CA SER A 25 -27.88 -0.51 -28.30
C SER A 25 -26.41 -0.99 -28.22
N GLY A 26 -25.97 -2.20 -28.58
CA GLY A 26 -26.49 -3.24 -29.46
C GLY A 26 -25.57 -3.38 -30.69
N ALA A 27 -24.61 -4.33 -30.68
CA ALA A 27 -24.13 -5.06 -31.88
C ALA A 27 -23.01 -6.09 -31.58
N SER A 28 -23.26 -7.31 -32.09
CA SER A 28 -22.35 -8.44 -32.39
C SER A 28 -21.33 -8.04 -33.48
N SER A 29 -20.19 -8.68 -33.78
CA SER A 29 -19.91 -10.11 -33.94
C SER A 29 -18.41 -10.38 -34.20
N THR A 30 -17.92 -11.50 -33.67
CA THR A 30 -16.96 -12.49 -34.23
C THR A 30 -15.76 -12.07 -35.09
N GLU A 31 -14.55 -12.44 -34.65
CA GLU A 31 -13.51 -13.06 -35.50
C GLU A 31 -12.53 -13.89 -34.65
N SER A 32 -12.32 -15.14 -35.06
CA SER A 32 -11.46 -16.14 -34.40
C SER A 32 -10.02 -16.03 -34.91
N THR A 33 -9.10 -15.65 -34.02
CA THR A 33 -7.65 -15.77 -34.24
C THR A 33 -7.04 -16.45 -33.02
N ALA A 34 -6.26 -17.51 -33.23
CA ALA A 34 -5.71 -18.37 -32.19
C ALA A 34 -4.97 -17.58 -31.08
N VAL A 35 -5.54 -17.57 -29.88
CA VAL A 35 -4.97 -16.90 -28.71
C VAL A 35 -4.00 -17.85 -28.03
N ALA A 36 -2.73 -17.45 -27.94
CA ALA A 36 -1.74 -18.10 -27.08
C ALA A 36 -2.29 -18.13 -25.64
N SER A 37 -2.55 -19.33 -25.13
CA SER A 37 -3.14 -19.55 -23.81
C SER A 37 -2.25 -18.92 -22.73
N ALA A 38 -2.78 -17.91 -22.03
CA ALA A 38 -2.19 -17.38 -20.81
C ALA A 38 -2.01 -18.52 -19.79
N SER A 39 -0.77 -18.85 -19.44
CA SER A 39 -0.44 -20.05 -18.67
C SER A 39 -0.21 -19.71 -17.21
N SER A 40 -1.24 -19.33 -16.44
CA SER A 40 -1.04 -19.10 -14.99
C SER A 40 -0.65 -20.41 -14.28
N SER A 41 0.30 -20.38 -13.33
CA SER A 41 0.67 -21.55 -12.53
C SER A 41 0.55 -21.28 -11.04
N THR A 42 -0.67 -21.46 -10.52
CA THR A 42 -0.97 -21.35 -9.08
C THR A 42 -0.33 -22.47 -8.26
N ALA A 43 0.01 -23.60 -8.88
CA ALA A 43 0.76 -24.67 -8.24
C ALA A 43 2.25 -24.30 -8.14
N ILE A 44 2.85 -24.58 -6.99
CA ILE A 44 4.29 -24.44 -6.77
C ILE A 44 5.02 -25.43 -7.68
N LYS A 45 6.01 -24.94 -8.43
CA LYS A 45 6.84 -25.73 -9.32
C LYS A 45 8.31 -25.56 -8.97
N GLU A 46 9.07 -26.63 -9.14
CA GLU A 46 10.52 -26.65 -9.00
C GLU A 46 11.21 -26.30 -10.32
N TYR A 47 12.18 -25.40 -10.26
CA TYR A 47 13.05 -24.97 -11.36
C TYR A 47 14.50 -25.18 -10.95
N CYS A 48 15.21 -26.06 -11.67
CA CYS A 48 16.57 -26.43 -11.30
C CYS A 48 17.57 -25.31 -11.66
N GLU A 49 18.78 -25.37 -11.10
CA GLU A 49 19.83 -24.33 -11.26
C GLU A 49 20.07 -23.87 -12.71
N ASN A 50 20.06 -24.82 -13.66
CA ASN A 50 20.30 -24.56 -15.09
C ASN A 50 19.02 -24.28 -15.88
N GLU A 51 17.87 -24.14 -15.21
CA GLU A 51 16.58 -23.87 -15.84
C GLU A 51 16.23 -22.38 -15.78
N PHE A 52 15.15 -22.03 -16.46
CA PHE A 52 14.56 -20.69 -16.43
C PHE A 52 13.20 -20.75 -15.78
N PHE A 53 12.95 -19.81 -14.87
CA PHE A 53 11.60 -19.45 -14.53
C PHE A 53 10.98 -18.70 -15.71
N VAL A 54 9.88 -19.23 -16.26
CA VAL A 54 9.15 -18.62 -17.37
C VAL A 54 7.71 -18.39 -16.92
N ALA A 55 7.30 -17.13 -16.94
CA ALA A 55 5.94 -16.72 -16.68
C ALA A 55 5.36 -16.00 -17.90
N ASN A 56 4.17 -16.39 -18.34
CA ASN A 56 3.51 -15.77 -19.49
C ASN A 56 1.99 -15.70 -19.25
N CYS A 57 1.48 -14.48 -19.26
CA CYS A 57 0.08 -14.16 -19.02
C CYS A 57 -0.67 -13.71 -20.27
N GLY A 58 -0.05 -13.74 -21.45
CA GLY A 58 -0.70 -13.24 -22.67
C GLY A 58 -0.91 -11.73 -22.66
N ASN A 59 -1.73 -11.21 -23.58
CA ASN A 59 -1.96 -9.78 -23.72
C ASN A 59 -2.90 -9.26 -22.63
N GLN A 60 -2.58 -8.08 -22.07
CA GLN A 60 -3.38 -7.39 -21.04
C GLN A 60 -3.54 -8.15 -19.72
N SER A 61 -2.59 -9.00 -19.34
CA SER A 61 -2.50 -9.57 -18.00
C SER A 61 -1.13 -9.32 -17.39
N ALA A 62 -1.09 -9.14 -16.08
CA ALA A 62 0.09 -8.94 -15.27
C ALA A 62 0.41 -10.20 -14.45
N ILE A 63 1.71 -10.49 -14.32
CA ILE A 63 2.24 -11.55 -13.47
C ILE A 63 2.23 -11.05 -12.01
N ILE A 64 1.63 -11.84 -11.13
CA ILE A 64 1.79 -11.72 -9.67
C ILE A 64 2.48 -12.97 -9.17
N ILE A 65 3.63 -12.80 -8.51
CA ILE A 65 4.32 -13.90 -7.85
C ILE A 65 3.60 -14.21 -6.54
N THR A 66 3.18 -15.45 -6.37
CA THR A 66 2.44 -15.88 -5.17
C THR A 66 3.35 -16.62 -4.18
N HIS A 67 4.41 -17.26 -4.69
CA HIS A 67 5.39 -18.00 -3.91
C HIS A 67 6.75 -17.95 -4.62
N ALA A 68 7.84 -17.73 -3.89
CA ALA A 68 9.19 -17.93 -4.41
C ALA A 68 10.20 -18.23 -3.28
N LEU A 69 10.78 -19.44 -3.28
CA LEU A 69 11.84 -19.86 -2.38
C LEU A 69 13.05 -20.35 -3.17
N TYR A 70 14.25 -19.93 -2.77
CA TYR A 70 15.50 -20.39 -3.37
C TYR A 70 16.34 -21.15 -2.35
N GLY A 71 16.71 -22.40 -2.67
CA GLY A 71 17.49 -23.24 -1.77
C GLY A 71 17.34 -24.73 -2.03
N ARG A 72 17.30 -25.52 -0.97
CA ARG A 72 17.16 -26.99 -0.96
C ARG A 72 16.00 -27.40 -0.04
N MET A 73 14.77 -27.09 -0.45
CA MET A 73 13.58 -27.29 0.38
C MET A 73 13.25 -28.77 0.57
N SER A 74 13.15 -29.53 -0.53
CA SER A 74 12.75 -30.95 -0.54
C SER A 74 13.44 -31.76 -1.65
N ILE A 75 13.36 -33.09 -1.52
CA ILE A 75 13.78 -34.02 -2.58
C ILE A 75 12.68 -34.03 -3.64
N GLY A 76 13.08 -33.94 -4.92
CA GLY A 76 12.14 -33.74 -6.01
C GLY A 76 12.73 -33.93 -7.40
N LYS A 77 12.36 -33.05 -8.33
CA LYS A 77 12.88 -33.04 -9.69
C LYS A 77 14.37 -32.69 -9.68
N CYS A 78 14.75 -31.66 -8.94
CA CYS A 78 16.08 -31.07 -8.97
C CYS A 78 17.07 -31.73 -8.01
N LEU A 79 16.57 -32.31 -6.91
CA LEU A 79 17.38 -33.03 -5.92
C LEU A 79 16.91 -34.48 -5.83
N LYS A 80 17.83 -35.44 -5.98
CA LYS A 80 17.53 -36.88 -5.92
C LYS A 80 17.93 -37.55 -4.61
N ASN A 81 18.87 -36.95 -3.86
CA ASN A 81 19.36 -37.40 -2.55
C ASN A 81 20.05 -36.21 -1.83
N TYR A 82 20.39 -36.37 -0.54
CA TYR A 82 21.17 -35.45 0.32
C TYR A 82 20.40 -34.35 1.09
N GLN A 83 21.08 -33.77 2.10
CA GLN A 83 20.61 -32.76 3.06
C GLN A 83 19.72 -31.67 2.44
N THR A 84 18.45 -31.69 2.83
CA THR A 84 17.46 -30.63 2.59
C THR A 84 17.29 -29.76 3.84
N GLY A 85 16.54 -28.66 3.75
CA GLY A 85 16.13 -27.85 4.90
C GLY A 85 16.67 -26.42 4.93
N CYS A 86 17.32 -25.95 3.87
CA CYS A 86 17.74 -24.55 3.73
C CYS A 86 16.95 -23.87 2.61
N ALA A 87 16.44 -22.68 2.85
CA ALA A 87 15.70 -21.89 1.88
C ALA A 87 15.80 -20.40 2.22
N LYS A 88 15.70 -19.56 1.19
CA LYS A 88 15.55 -18.11 1.32
C LYS A 88 14.31 -17.67 0.57
N ASP A 89 13.52 -16.82 1.21
CA ASP A 89 12.45 -16.11 0.51
C ASP A 89 13.06 -15.15 -0.51
N VAL A 90 12.76 -15.41 -1.78
CA VAL A 90 13.20 -14.59 -2.92
C VAL A 90 12.02 -13.96 -3.65
N LYS A 91 10.83 -13.95 -3.03
CA LYS A 91 9.61 -13.43 -3.62
C LYS A 91 9.76 -11.98 -4.06
N THR A 92 10.24 -11.11 -3.19
CA THR A 92 10.44 -9.68 -3.51
C THR A 92 11.42 -9.49 -4.66
N GLN A 93 12.48 -10.31 -4.72
CA GLN A 93 13.46 -10.27 -5.80
C GLN A 93 12.84 -10.70 -7.13
N LEU A 94 12.06 -11.79 -7.13
CA LEU A 94 11.37 -12.29 -8.31
C LEU A 94 10.22 -11.36 -8.74
N GLU A 95 9.50 -10.74 -7.80
CA GLU A 95 8.49 -9.71 -8.06
C GLU A 95 9.10 -8.47 -8.69
N ARG A 96 10.25 -8.00 -8.23
CA ARG A 96 10.95 -6.87 -8.87
C ARG A 96 11.35 -7.17 -10.32
N LEU A 97 11.66 -8.43 -10.63
CA LEU A 97 12.05 -8.85 -11.97
C LEU A 97 10.84 -9.11 -12.89
N CYS A 98 9.76 -9.68 -12.36
CA CYS A 98 8.64 -10.20 -13.14
C CYS A 98 7.28 -9.54 -12.86
N GLY A 99 7.08 -9.01 -11.67
CA GLY A 99 5.81 -8.45 -11.22
C GLY A 99 5.31 -7.34 -12.14
N GLY A 100 4.01 -7.36 -12.44
CA GLY A 100 3.38 -6.35 -13.30
C GLY A 100 3.64 -6.52 -14.81
N ARG A 101 4.54 -7.42 -15.22
CA ARG A 101 4.82 -7.72 -16.64
C ARG A 101 3.85 -8.78 -17.16
N SER A 102 3.59 -8.80 -18.46
CA SER A 102 2.82 -9.86 -19.11
C SER A 102 3.64 -11.11 -19.42
N SER A 103 4.96 -10.96 -19.54
CA SER A 103 5.90 -12.05 -19.78
C SER A 103 7.19 -11.80 -19.00
N CYS A 104 7.75 -12.85 -18.42
CA CYS A 104 9.01 -12.82 -17.69
C CYS A 104 9.80 -14.10 -17.90
N ARG A 105 11.12 -13.95 -18.03
CA ARG A 105 12.07 -15.05 -18.08
C ARG A 105 13.27 -14.71 -17.20
N VAL A 106 13.54 -15.55 -16.20
CA VAL A 106 14.65 -15.35 -15.24
C VAL A 106 15.47 -16.64 -15.15
N ALA A 107 16.79 -16.53 -15.28
CA ALA A 107 17.71 -17.66 -15.07
C ALA A 107 17.80 -17.97 -13.57
N VAL A 108 17.66 -19.24 -13.18
CA VAL A 108 17.71 -19.64 -11.77
C VAL A 108 19.10 -19.39 -11.16
N SER A 109 20.17 -19.55 -11.94
CA SER A 109 21.54 -19.22 -11.52
C SER A 109 21.75 -17.76 -11.11
N GLY A 110 20.96 -16.81 -11.64
CA GLY A 110 21.08 -15.38 -11.32
C GLY A 110 20.70 -15.01 -9.88
N PHE A 111 20.09 -15.94 -9.13
CA PHE A 111 19.82 -15.77 -7.70
C PHE A 111 21.05 -16.04 -6.82
N ILE A 112 22.08 -16.72 -7.34
CA ILE A 112 23.34 -16.99 -6.63
C ILE A 112 24.17 -15.71 -6.52
N GLU A 113 24.29 -14.97 -7.61
CA GLU A 113 25.18 -13.80 -7.73
C GLU A 113 24.69 -12.58 -6.93
N ASN A 114 23.38 -12.48 -6.66
CA ASN A 114 22.77 -11.37 -5.94
C ASN A 114 22.38 -11.70 -4.49
N ALA A 115 22.59 -12.94 -4.04
CA ALA A 115 22.28 -13.32 -2.67
C ALA A 115 23.41 -12.91 -1.73
N THR A 116 23.30 -11.72 -1.13
CA THR A 116 24.12 -11.25 0.01
C THR A 116 24.06 -12.16 1.26
N SER A 117 23.28 -13.23 1.21
CA SER A 117 23.34 -14.34 2.15
C SER A 117 22.97 -15.61 1.38
N VAL A 118 23.96 -16.45 1.05
CA VAL A 118 23.70 -17.75 0.44
C VAL A 118 23.01 -18.62 1.51
N PRO A 119 21.76 -19.07 1.32
CA PRO A 119 21.02 -19.77 2.37
C PRO A 119 21.53 -21.18 2.66
N CYS A 120 22.30 -21.73 1.75
CA CYS A 120 22.82 -23.09 1.79
C CYS A 120 24.36 -23.05 1.61
N PRO A 121 25.10 -24.07 2.09
CA PRO A 121 26.52 -24.21 1.75
C PRO A 121 26.76 -24.14 0.24
N VAL A 122 27.74 -23.34 -0.19
CA VAL A 122 28.01 -23.02 -1.61
C VAL A 122 28.31 -24.25 -2.47
N ASP A 123 28.78 -25.34 -1.86
CA ASP A 123 29.12 -26.59 -2.55
C ASP A 123 27.89 -27.43 -2.92
N LEU A 124 26.68 -26.99 -2.53
CA LEU A 124 25.44 -27.73 -2.71
C LEU A 124 24.52 -27.02 -3.71
N ARG A 125 24.12 -27.78 -4.75
CA ARG A 125 23.17 -27.30 -5.76
C ARG A 125 21.85 -26.88 -5.11
N SER A 126 21.43 -25.66 -5.42
CA SER A 126 20.15 -25.07 -5.01
C SER A 126 19.20 -24.96 -6.19
N TYR A 127 17.91 -24.84 -5.93
CA TYR A 127 16.87 -24.72 -6.93
C TYR A 127 15.82 -23.70 -6.47
N LEU A 128 14.98 -23.25 -7.41
CA LEU A 128 13.90 -22.30 -7.16
C LEU A 128 12.56 -23.06 -7.10
N GLU A 129 11.78 -22.82 -6.05
CA GLU A 129 10.35 -23.12 -6.03
C GLU A 129 9.59 -21.83 -6.28
N ALA A 130 8.72 -21.80 -7.29
CA ALA A 130 7.94 -20.61 -7.59
C ALA A 130 6.52 -20.93 -8.06
N ALA A 131 5.59 -20.02 -7.76
CA ALA A 131 4.23 -20.02 -8.28
C ALA A 131 3.82 -18.60 -8.63
N TYR A 132 3.06 -18.44 -9.71
CA TYR A 132 2.55 -17.15 -10.15
C TYR A 132 1.12 -17.26 -10.67
N VAL A 133 0.40 -16.15 -10.58
CA VAL A 133 -0.92 -16.02 -11.17
C VAL A 133 -0.90 -14.90 -12.20
N CYS A 134 -1.71 -15.07 -13.22
CA CYS A 134 -2.02 -14.03 -14.18
C CYS A 134 -3.26 -13.32 -13.71
N VAL A 135 -3.18 -12.01 -13.61
CA VAL A 135 -4.34 -11.16 -13.34
C VAL A 135 -4.51 -10.23 -14.52
N ASP A 136 -5.73 -10.01 -14.99
CA ASP A 136 -5.94 -9.04 -16.05
C ASP A 136 -5.43 -7.67 -15.62
N ALA A 137 -4.57 -7.09 -16.45
CA ALA A 137 -4.05 -5.73 -16.35
C ALA A 137 -5.15 -4.68 -16.56
N GLN A 138 -6.36 -5.11 -16.95
CA GLN A 138 -7.58 -4.37 -16.67
C GLN A 138 -7.84 -4.41 -15.15
N CYS A 139 -7.00 -3.70 -14.39
CA CYS A 139 -7.45 -3.23 -13.09
C CYS A 139 -8.68 -2.37 -13.37
N THR A 140 -9.88 -2.93 -13.16
CA THR A 140 -11.08 -2.12 -13.04
C THR A 140 -10.82 -1.23 -11.84
N VAL A 141 -10.48 0.02 -12.10
CA VAL A 141 -10.31 1.02 -11.06
C VAL A 141 -11.70 1.27 -10.51
N TYR A 142 -11.95 0.91 -9.25
CA TYR A 142 -13.22 1.20 -8.60
C TYR A 142 -13.18 2.57 -7.92
N VAL A 143 -11.99 2.94 -7.46
CA VAL A 143 -11.75 4.20 -6.76
C VAL A 143 -10.34 4.71 -7.04
N THR A 144 -10.24 6.01 -7.25
CA THR A 144 -9.00 6.76 -7.33
C THR A 144 -8.99 7.77 -6.19
N ILE A 145 -7.94 7.74 -5.38
CA ILE A 145 -7.73 8.68 -4.28
C ILE A 145 -6.56 9.59 -4.69
N LYS A 146 -6.78 10.91 -4.65
CA LYS A 146 -5.80 11.93 -5.00
C LYS A 146 -5.70 12.97 -3.89
N GLU A 147 -4.50 13.43 -3.60
CA GLU A 147 -4.29 14.65 -2.80
C GLU A 147 -4.52 15.89 -3.71
N LYS A 148 -5.22 16.92 -3.21
CA LYS A 148 -5.56 18.10 -4.02
C LYS A 148 -4.43 19.13 -4.16
N GLU A 149 -3.21 18.80 -3.73
CA GLU A 149 -2.04 19.68 -3.77
C GLU A 149 -1.26 19.52 -5.09
N PRO A 150 -0.47 20.53 -5.54
CA PRO A 150 0.12 20.58 -6.88
C PRO A 150 1.09 19.42 -7.23
N ASP A 151 1.64 18.73 -6.23
CA ASP A 151 2.46 17.50 -6.38
C ASP A 151 1.78 16.25 -5.75
N GLY A 152 0.47 16.31 -5.53
CA GLY A 152 -0.28 15.33 -4.77
C GLY A 152 -0.13 13.89 -5.27
N GLN A 153 0.20 12.97 -4.36
CA GLN A 153 0.31 11.56 -4.68
C GLN A 153 -1.08 10.98 -5.00
N PHE A 154 -1.17 10.10 -6.01
CA PHE A 154 -2.40 9.38 -6.31
C PHE A 154 -2.20 7.87 -6.31
N ARG A 155 -3.24 7.16 -5.88
CA ARG A 155 -3.29 5.69 -5.82
C ARG A 155 -4.58 5.19 -6.44
N HIS A 156 -4.47 4.16 -7.26
CA HIS A 156 -5.62 3.44 -7.82
C HIS A 156 -5.94 2.22 -6.96
N GLY A 157 -7.22 2.08 -6.60
CA GLY A 157 -7.77 0.92 -5.90
C GLY A 157 -8.24 -0.11 -6.90
N CYS A 158 -7.47 -1.20 -7.00
CA CYS A 158 -7.79 -2.33 -7.86
C CYS A 158 -8.55 -3.41 -7.09
N ARG A 159 -9.39 -4.19 -7.78
CA ARG A 159 -10.01 -5.42 -7.23
C ARG A 159 -8.93 -6.46 -6.95
N VAL A 160 -8.52 -6.55 -5.69
CA VAL A 160 -7.68 -7.64 -5.16
C VAL A 160 -8.61 -8.67 -4.50
N ARG A 161 -8.23 -9.96 -4.46
CA ARG A 161 -9.00 -11.00 -3.75
C ARG A 161 -9.03 -10.82 -2.22
N GLN A 162 -8.31 -9.83 -1.68
CA GLN A 162 -8.30 -9.49 -0.25
C GLN A 162 -9.46 -8.53 0.09
N ARG A 163 -10.08 -8.74 1.25
CA ARG A 163 -11.26 -7.97 1.70
C ARG A 163 -10.92 -6.55 2.17
N GLU A 164 -9.69 -6.30 2.57
CA GLU A 164 -9.20 -5.00 3.04
C GLU A 164 -7.80 -4.76 2.45
N ASN A 165 -7.52 -3.54 1.99
CA ASN A 165 -6.22 -3.16 1.46
C ASN A 165 -5.94 -1.70 1.80
N ASN A 166 -4.73 -1.42 2.30
CA ASN A 166 -4.29 -0.06 2.61
C ASN A 166 -3.96 0.67 1.30
N MET A 167 -4.76 1.66 0.95
CA MET A 167 -4.67 2.32 -0.35
C MET A 167 -3.71 3.51 -0.38
N LEU A 168 -3.75 4.37 0.63
CA LEU A 168 -2.97 5.60 0.69
C LEU A 168 -2.75 6.00 2.15
N ILE A 169 -1.55 6.49 2.46
CA ILE A 169 -1.26 7.27 3.68
C ILE A 169 -0.96 8.67 3.17
N SER A 170 -1.71 9.66 3.65
CA SER A 170 -1.65 11.05 3.18
C SER A 170 -1.40 12.00 4.35
N SER A 171 -0.59 13.02 4.11
CA SER A 171 -0.39 14.16 5.01
C SER A 171 -1.16 15.41 4.56
N ALA A 172 -1.97 15.30 3.49
CA ALA A 172 -2.66 16.44 2.90
C ALA A 172 -3.93 16.83 3.67
N GLN A 173 -4.29 18.10 3.58
CA GLN A 173 -5.52 18.64 4.20
C GLN A 173 -6.79 18.16 3.48
N LEU A 174 -6.69 17.80 2.19
CA LEU A 174 -7.83 17.48 1.36
C LEU A 174 -7.52 16.34 0.38
N LEU A 175 -8.33 15.29 0.48
CA LEU A 175 -8.34 14.14 -0.43
C LEU A 175 -9.56 14.22 -1.36
N GLU A 176 -9.32 13.98 -2.63
CA GLU A 176 -10.36 13.75 -3.63
C GLU A 176 -10.49 12.24 -3.86
N VAL A 177 -11.70 11.73 -3.64
CA VAL A 177 -12.05 10.34 -3.86
C VAL A 177 -13.01 10.28 -5.04
N SER A 178 -12.57 9.72 -6.15
CA SER A 178 -13.39 9.54 -7.36
C SER A 178 -13.64 8.05 -7.59
N SER A 179 -14.88 7.69 -7.93
CA SER A 179 -15.24 6.31 -8.27
C SER A 179 -15.54 6.17 -9.75
N SER A 180 -15.09 5.07 -10.35
CA SER A 180 -15.21 4.80 -11.78
C SER A 180 -15.99 3.52 -12.12
N SER A 181 -16.61 2.86 -11.13
CA SER A 181 -17.39 1.62 -11.38
C SER A 181 -18.83 1.75 -10.90
N LEU A 182 -19.76 1.67 -11.86
CA LEU A 182 -21.22 1.75 -11.66
C LEU A 182 -21.90 0.37 -11.63
N ASP A 183 -21.15 -0.73 -11.78
CA ASP A 183 -21.73 -2.07 -11.84
C ASP A 183 -21.75 -2.74 -10.46
N SER A 184 -22.97 -2.95 -9.94
CA SER A 184 -23.49 -3.92 -8.94
C SER A 184 -22.70 -4.26 -7.65
N HIS A 185 -21.48 -3.77 -7.48
CA HIS A 185 -20.56 -4.17 -6.40
C HIS A 185 -20.38 -2.98 -5.45
N LYS A 186 -20.91 -3.13 -4.22
CA LYS A 186 -20.80 -2.13 -3.16
C LYS A 186 -19.43 -2.28 -2.51
N PHE A 187 -18.62 -1.22 -2.51
CA PHE A 187 -17.39 -1.14 -1.74
C PHE A 187 -17.53 -0.08 -0.64
N ILE A 188 -16.79 -0.26 0.45
CA ILE A 188 -16.71 0.70 1.55
C ILE A 188 -15.27 1.20 1.59
N VAL A 189 -15.08 2.51 1.41
CA VAL A 189 -13.79 3.14 1.67
C VAL A 189 -13.72 3.42 3.16
N LYS A 190 -12.87 2.68 3.87
CA LYS A 190 -12.51 2.97 5.26
C LYS A 190 -11.33 3.95 5.24
N TYR A 191 -11.48 5.07 5.94
CA TYR A 191 -10.39 6.02 6.15
C TYR A 191 -10.14 6.16 7.66
N GLU A 192 -8.88 6.32 8.03
CA GLU A 192 -8.45 6.61 9.39
C GLU A 192 -7.58 7.86 9.33
N VAL A 193 -7.97 8.89 10.08
CA VAL A 193 -7.17 10.11 10.20
C VAL A 193 -6.25 9.92 11.39
N VAL A 194 -4.95 9.78 11.11
CA VAL A 194 -3.91 9.78 12.13
C VAL A 194 -3.28 11.16 12.17
N GLY A 195 -3.16 11.74 13.37
CA GLY A 195 -2.70 13.09 13.56
C GLY A 195 -3.20 13.66 14.88
N CYS A 196 -2.41 14.56 15.46
CA CYS A 196 -2.77 15.20 16.71
C CYS A 196 -3.43 16.53 16.43
N LYS A 197 -4.64 16.75 16.98
CA LYS A 197 -5.30 18.07 16.94
C LYS A 197 -4.41 19.10 17.63
N ASP A 198 -4.40 20.34 17.13
CA ASP A 198 -3.74 21.44 17.85
C ASP A 198 -4.34 21.57 19.27
N PRO A 199 -3.51 21.61 20.32
CA PRO A 199 -3.97 21.83 21.68
C PRO A 199 -4.61 23.21 21.80
N GLU A 200 -5.63 23.33 22.64
CA GLU A 200 -6.21 24.63 22.98
C GLU A 200 -5.22 25.43 23.82
N LEU A 201 -4.80 26.58 23.30
CA LEU A 201 -3.83 27.45 23.95
C LEU A 201 -4.54 28.59 24.70
N PRO A 202 -4.00 29.04 25.84
CA PRO A 202 -4.46 30.26 26.51
C PRO A 202 -4.18 31.52 25.66
N SER A 203 -4.77 32.66 26.03
CA SER A 203 -4.77 33.91 25.24
C SER A 203 -3.39 34.45 24.83
N ASP A 204 -2.34 34.15 25.60
CA ASP A 204 -0.95 34.52 25.36
C ASP A 204 -0.04 33.30 25.06
N GLY A 205 -0.65 32.14 24.80
CA GLY A 205 0.04 30.95 24.35
C GLY A 205 0.27 30.98 22.83
N TRP A 206 1.40 30.43 22.39
CA TRP A 206 1.71 30.24 20.99
C TRP A 206 2.17 28.81 20.74
N MET A 207 1.98 28.36 19.50
CA MET A 207 2.45 27.08 19.01
C MET A 207 3.12 27.24 17.66
N LYS A 208 4.26 26.57 17.51
CA LYS A 208 4.93 26.40 16.22
C LYS A 208 5.00 24.90 15.94
N ARG A 209 4.22 24.47 14.95
CA ARG A 209 4.19 23.08 14.49
C ARG A 209 5.27 22.83 13.42
N ASP A 210 5.86 21.64 13.47
CA ASP A 210 6.82 21.11 12.51
C ASP A 210 6.54 19.61 12.33
N ASP A 211 5.64 19.30 11.39
CA ASP A 211 5.17 17.94 11.09
C ASP A 211 4.63 17.18 12.33
N TYR A 212 5.29 16.09 12.74
CA TYR A 212 4.94 15.28 13.90
C TYR A 212 5.47 15.87 15.23
N GLN A 213 6.12 17.03 15.20
CA GLN A 213 6.54 17.76 16.39
C GLN A 213 5.88 19.13 16.46
N ALA A 214 5.80 19.68 17.66
CA ALA A 214 5.48 21.08 17.84
C ALA A 214 6.21 21.64 19.06
N VAL A 215 6.42 22.95 19.04
CA VAL A 215 6.90 23.71 20.20
C VAL A 215 5.75 24.59 20.64
N VAL A 216 5.39 24.50 21.91
CA VAL A 216 4.36 25.34 22.54
C VAL A 216 5.03 26.16 23.64
N GLY A 217 4.59 27.41 23.81
CA GLY A 217 5.15 28.32 24.81
C GLY A 217 4.23 29.49 25.10
N CYS A 218 4.61 30.34 26.06
CA CYS A 218 3.90 31.56 26.39
C CYS A 218 4.67 32.78 25.88
N SER A 219 3.97 33.79 25.35
CA SER A 219 4.61 35.04 24.87
C SER A 219 5.22 35.84 26.01
N ALA A 220 4.63 35.77 27.22
CA ALA A 220 5.15 36.42 28.42
C ALA A 220 6.45 35.78 28.95
N SER A 221 6.66 34.49 28.69
CA SER A 221 7.81 33.71 29.14
C SER A 221 8.48 33.00 27.96
N PRO A 222 9.26 33.69 27.12
CA PRO A 222 9.85 33.10 25.91
C PRO A 222 10.80 31.92 26.17
N LYS A 223 11.30 31.81 27.41
CA LYS A 223 12.18 30.71 27.85
C LYS A 223 11.39 29.46 28.28
N GLU A 224 10.10 29.59 28.55
CA GLU A 224 9.20 28.50 28.96
C GLU A 224 8.49 27.94 27.74
N GLN A 225 9.22 27.14 26.97
CA GLN A 225 8.70 26.42 25.83
C GLN A 225 8.94 24.92 25.99
N ILE A 226 7.98 24.12 25.54
CA ILE A 226 8.06 22.66 25.57
C ILE A 226 7.89 22.09 24.17
N ARG A 227 8.69 21.07 23.87
CA ARG A 227 8.57 20.29 22.64
C ARG A 227 7.62 19.13 22.88
N ILE A 228 6.59 19.07 22.07
CA ILE A 228 5.61 17.99 22.04
C ILE A 228 5.78 17.17 20.75
N THR A 229 5.54 15.86 20.82
CA THR A 229 5.66 14.91 19.72
C THR A 229 4.34 14.16 19.55
N CYS A 230 3.83 14.11 18.33
CA CYS A 230 2.59 13.43 18.00
C CYS A 230 2.85 11.92 17.87
N ASN A 231 2.16 11.12 18.68
CA ASN A 231 2.23 9.67 18.62
C ASN A 231 0.85 9.12 18.22
N GLY A 232 0.61 9.01 16.92
CA GLY A 232 -0.70 8.63 16.37
C GLY A 232 -1.73 9.75 16.53
N THR A 233 -2.49 9.73 17.64
CA THR A 233 -3.62 10.66 17.89
C THR A 233 -3.43 11.55 19.11
N HIS A 234 -2.33 11.41 19.86
CA HIS A 234 -2.07 12.17 21.08
C HIS A 234 -0.70 12.84 21.09
N TRP A 235 -0.65 14.02 21.68
CA TRP A 235 0.61 14.71 21.96
C TRP A 235 1.28 14.11 23.19
N SER A 236 2.58 13.83 23.08
CA SER A 236 3.44 13.41 24.17
C SER A 236 4.59 14.41 24.36
N HIS A 237 5.15 14.50 25.56
CA HIS A 237 6.28 15.36 25.87
C HIS A 237 7.21 14.66 26.87
N ASP A 238 8.47 15.08 26.93
CA ASP A 238 9.39 14.57 27.94
C ASP A 238 8.99 15.09 29.33
N THR A 239 8.71 14.15 30.25
CA THR A 239 8.36 14.39 31.65
C THR A 239 9.36 15.26 32.43
N LYS A 240 10.59 15.43 31.93
CA LYS A 240 11.59 16.32 32.52
C LYS A 240 11.31 17.81 32.27
N THR A 241 10.39 18.14 31.38
CA THR A 241 10.08 19.52 30.99
C THR A 241 8.75 19.93 31.61
N LEU A 242 8.79 20.51 32.81
CA LEU A 242 7.61 20.97 33.54
C LEU A 242 7.20 22.37 33.04
N CYS A 243 6.25 22.44 32.11
CA CYS A 243 5.58 23.70 31.77
C CYS A 243 4.08 23.54 32.08
N ASN A 244 3.52 24.40 32.94
CA ASN A 244 2.10 24.37 33.27
C ASN A 244 1.29 25.11 32.20
N MET A 245 0.89 24.38 31.16
CA MET A 245 0.11 24.91 30.04
C MET A 245 -1.30 25.40 30.43
N GLN A 246 -1.79 25.12 31.65
CA GLN A 246 -3.13 25.54 32.08
C GLN A 246 -3.19 27.04 32.41
N THR A 247 -2.05 27.68 32.67
CA THR A 247 -1.99 29.10 32.97
C THR A 247 -0.70 29.69 32.43
N CYS A 248 -0.72 30.29 31.24
CA CYS A 248 0.24 31.31 30.89
C CYS A 248 -0.06 32.58 31.73
N LYS A 249 0.14 32.48 33.05
CA LYS A 249 -0.02 33.62 33.97
C LYS A 249 1.36 34.17 34.26
N GLN A 250 1.55 35.45 33.94
CA GLN A 250 2.65 36.26 34.45
C GLN A 250 2.63 36.19 36.00
N GLN A 251 3.70 35.67 36.60
CA GLN A 251 3.99 35.89 38.02
C GLN A 251 4.81 37.17 38.17
#